data_AF-A0A7M5V7X9-F1
#
_entry.id   AF-A0A7M5V7X9-F1
#
_cell.length_a   1.000
_cell.length_b   1.000
_cell.length_c   1.000
_cell.angle_alpha   90.00
_cell.angle_beta   90.00
_cell.angle_gamma   90.00
#
_symmetry.space_group_name_H-M   'P 1'
#
loop_
_entity.id
_entity.type
_entity.pdbx_description
1 polymer ?
#
loop_
_entity_poly.entity_id
_entity_poly.type
_entity_poly.pdbx_seq_one_letter_code
_entity_poly.pdbx_strand_id
1 'polypeptide(L)'
;MAENSETFVNIHLHPRAYYDENPPSTAEDEKQPILSEQGVGKPYTVEINPTNQSEEPESSTNENEESKNLTNEAEARLDIPYRKPRYPLSHLFSATVCLIEVLGVILFIFLLAWLLNYHGGFEWDGASKEFNYHALFMFLGFVFFYSNAAVSSYSMNQKQVTSIHYFHVVSVLLTLFFTFFGFIVGLQVDKRFYSFHTWIGMVTLVLFFIQALYGLCCIFIKIPERLRQFARKFEIWLFLCVFLCAILATILGISEYINNRPGHDGSTFSFESIVTNVISLLLVVFSLLVTSVLMHPIYQKERLDR
;
A
#
# COMPACT_ATOMS: atom_id res chain seq x y z
N MET A 1 -24.08 -67.91 -4.61
CA MET A 1 -25.36 -67.22 -4.84
C MET A 1 -25.15 -65.81 -4.31
N ALA A 2 -24.62 -64.84 -5.06
CA ALA A 2 -24.56 -64.61 -6.52
C ALA A 2 -25.82 -63.97 -7.11
N GLU A 3 -25.81 -62.63 -7.16
CA GLU A 3 -26.32 -61.68 -8.17
C GLU A 3 -25.73 -60.30 -7.74
N ASN A 4 -25.06 -59.46 -8.53
CA ASN A 4 -25.12 -59.04 -9.95
C ASN A 4 -26.26 -58.06 -10.30
N SER A 5 -26.01 -56.77 -10.08
CA SER A 5 -26.46 -55.63 -10.91
C SER A 5 -25.70 -54.40 -10.39
N GLU A 6 -24.69 -53.88 -11.07
CA GLU A 6 -24.69 -53.06 -12.29
C GLU A 6 -24.47 -51.57 -11.97
N THR A 7 -23.45 -51.00 -12.61
CA THR A 7 -23.02 -49.61 -12.48
C THR A 7 -23.96 -48.63 -13.16
N PHE A 8 -24.31 -47.53 -12.49
CA PHE A 8 -24.72 -46.29 -13.17
C PHE A 8 -23.92 -45.08 -12.67
N VAL A 9 -22.99 -44.63 -13.50
CA VAL A 9 -22.24 -43.38 -13.31
C VAL A 9 -23.07 -42.23 -13.88
N ASN A 10 -23.75 -41.49 -13.01
CA ASN A 10 -24.58 -40.36 -13.42
C ASN A 10 -23.77 -39.05 -13.44
N ILE A 11 -23.05 -38.82 -14.54
CA ILE A 11 -22.40 -37.54 -14.84
C ILE A 11 -23.44 -36.60 -15.48
N HIS A 12 -24.02 -35.71 -14.69
CA HIS A 12 -24.86 -34.62 -15.22
C HIS A 12 -23.99 -33.49 -15.80
N LEU A 13 -23.61 -33.65 -17.06
CA LEU A 13 -23.18 -32.56 -17.93
C LEU A 13 -24.41 -31.89 -18.57
N HIS A 14 -24.57 -30.59 -18.35
CA HIS A 14 -25.51 -29.73 -19.06
C HIS A 14 -24.81 -28.41 -19.47
N PRO A 15 -25.28 -27.71 -20.51
CA PRO A 15 -24.50 -27.74 -21.75
C PRO A 15 -23.77 -26.43 -22.07
N ARG A 16 -22.62 -26.58 -22.74
CA ARG A 16 -21.87 -25.49 -23.35
C ARG A 16 -22.50 -25.14 -24.70
N ALA A 17 -23.23 -24.03 -24.78
CA ALA A 17 -23.69 -23.49 -26.06
C ALA A 17 -22.52 -22.75 -26.76
N TYR A 18 -22.19 -23.14 -27.99
CA TYR A 18 -21.21 -22.47 -28.84
C TYR A 18 -21.51 -22.75 -30.32
N TYR A 19 -22.22 -21.81 -30.97
CA TYR A 19 -22.44 -21.66 -32.42
C TYR A 19 -23.02 -20.23 -32.62
N ASP A 20 -22.72 -19.47 -33.67
CA ASP A 20 -21.82 -19.75 -34.81
C ASP A 20 -21.13 -18.46 -35.32
N GLU A 21 -20.20 -18.58 -36.26
CA GLU A 21 -19.33 -17.49 -36.71
C GLU A 21 -19.54 -17.00 -38.17
N ASN A 22 -19.34 -15.68 -38.36
CA ASN A 22 -18.67 -15.05 -39.52
C ASN A 22 -19.41 -14.87 -40.91
N PRO A 23 -18.88 -13.99 -41.82
CA PRO A 23 -19.60 -13.37 -42.96
C PRO A 23 -19.21 -13.95 -44.35
N PRO A 24 -19.52 -13.32 -45.53
CA PRO A 24 -18.63 -12.28 -46.11
C PRO A 24 -19.19 -11.27 -47.18
N SER A 25 -18.44 -10.18 -47.44
CA SER A 25 -18.26 -9.45 -48.75
C SER A 25 -19.47 -8.81 -49.47
N THR A 26 -19.38 -7.93 -50.50
CA THR A 26 -18.34 -7.24 -51.32
C THR A 26 -18.63 -5.71 -51.33
N ALA A 27 -17.73 -4.73 -51.56
CA ALA A 27 -16.86 -4.43 -52.72
C ALA A 27 -17.63 -4.08 -54.02
N GLU A 28 -17.24 -3.15 -54.91
CA GLU A 28 -16.22 -2.05 -54.93
C GLU A 28 -16.94 -0.69 -55.25
N ASP A 29 -16.41 0.50 -55.65
CA ASP A 29 -15.08 1.10 -55.94
C ASP A 29 -15.19 2.66 -55.68
N GLU A 30 -14.50 3.70 -56.20
CA GLU A 30 -13.46 3.93 -57.25
C GLU A 30 -12.69 5.28 -57.02
N LYS A 31 -11.60 5.50 -57.79
CA LYS A 31 -10.98 6.79 -58.23
C LYS A 31 -10.51 7.88 -57.22
N GLN A 32 -9.19 7.94 -57.02
CA GLN A 32 -8.40 9.18 -57.26
C GLN A 32 -7.93 9.21 -58.76
N PRO A 33 -7.14 10.20 -59.30
CA PRO A 33 -5.68 10.27 -59.06
C PRO A 33 -4.97 11.64 -59.37
N ILE A 34 -3.62 11.63 -59.49
CA ILE A 34 -2.70 12.58 -60.21
C ILE A 34 -2.44 13.95 -59.51
N LEU A 35 -1.23 14.25 -58.99
CA LEU A 35 0.07 14.64 -59.63
C LEU A 35 0.13 16.13 -60.06
N SER A 36 1.26 16.85 -60.04
CA SER A 36 2.60 16.47 -60.54
C SER A 36 3.83 16.90 -59.71
N GLU A 37 4.95 16.24 -59.98
CA GLU A 37 6.31 16.63 -59.56
C GLU A 37 6.85 17.86 -60.31
N GLN A 38 7.87 18.51 -59.76
CA GLN A 38 9.06 18.93 -60.53
C GLN A 38 10.27 19.14 -59.59
N GLY A 39 11.48 19.02 -60.13
CA GLY A 39 12.72 19.20 -59.36
C GLY A 39 13.93 19.52 -60.26
N VAL A 40 15.14 19.36 -59.70
CA VAL A 40 16.46 19.61 -60.31
C VAL A 40 16.87 21.10 -60.39
N GLY A 41 17.89 21.47 -59.60
CA GLY A 41 18.53 22.80 -59.64
C GLY A 41 19.61 22.99 -58.56
N LYS A 42 20.87 22.69 -58.90
CA LYS A 42 22.09 23.09 -58.15
C LYS A 42 22.85 24.16 -58.97
N PRO A 43 23.87 24.84 -58.42
CA PRO A 43 23.89 25.58 -57.15
C PRO A 43 24.46 27.00 -57.36
N TYR A 44 24.33 27.91 -56.39
CA TYR A 44 25.13 29.14 -56.37
C TYR A 44 25.66 29.45 -54.96
N THR A 45 26.98 29.41 -54.83
CA THR A 45 27.75 30.03 -53.75
C THR A 45 28.12 31.46 -54.12
N VAL A 46 27.99 32.39 -53.19
CA VAL A 46 28.59 33.73 -53.27
C VAL A 46 29.31 34.00 -51.93
N GLU A 47 30.44 34.70 -52.00
CA GLU A 47 31.43 34.78 -50.93
C GLU A 47 31.13 35.85 -49.85
N ILE A 48 31.91 35.77 -48.76
CA ILE A 48 31.86 36.65 -47.60
C ILE A 48 32.74 37.89 -47.83
N ASN A 49 32.24 39.10 -47.57
CA ASN A 49 33.02 40.19 -46.93
C ASN A 49 32.11 41.34 -46.43
N PRO A 50 32.60 42.33 -45.65
CA PRO A 50 31.97 42.55 -44.34
C PRO A 50 31.63 44.04 -44.07
N THR A 51 31.42 44.36 -42.79
CA THR A 51 31.34 45.72 -42.21
C THR A 51 30.02 46.46 -42.43
N ASN A 52 29.20 46.50 -41.37
CA ASN A 52 28.89 47.80 -40.76
C ASN A 52 28.61 47.62 -39.27
N GLN A 53 28.81 48.69 -38.50
CA GLN A 53 28.56 48.72 -37.06
C GLN A 53 27.12 49.17 -36.77
N SER A 54 26.49 48.57 -35.77
CA SER A 54 25.24 49.07 -35.16
C SER A 54 25.15 48.57 -33.71
N GLU A 55 24.49 49.34 -32.85
CA GLU A 55 24.67 49.31 -31.39
C GLU A 55 24.06 48.10 -30.66
N GLU A 56 24.62 47.76 -29.49
CA GLU A 56 24.01 46.81 -28.55
C GLU A 56 22.87 47.47 -27.75
N PRO A 57 21.70 46.82 -27.59
CA PRO A 57 20.69 47.24 -26.64
C PRO A 57 20.92 46.62 -25.25
N GLU A 58 20.96 47.45 -24.20
CA GLU A 58 21.17 47.05 -22.78
C GLU A 58 19.99 46.28 -22.14
N SER A 59 19.21 45.52 -22.92
CA SER A 59 17.95 44.91 -22.48
C SER A 59 18.12 43.57 -21.76
N SER A 60 19.17 42.81 -22.06
CA SER A 60 19.32 41.41 -21.64
C SER A 60 19.86 41.23 -20.21
N THR A 61 20.45 42.26 -19.61
CA THR A 61 20.95 42.26 -18.23
C THR A 61 19.82 42.47 -17.23
N ASN A 62 18.98 43.50 -17.44
CA ASN A 62 17.88 43.84 -16.52
C ASN A 62 16.89 42.69 -16.32
N GLU A 63 16.39 42.06 -17.39
CA GLU A 63 15.47 40.92 -17.29
C GLU A 63 16.08 39.74 -16.49
N ASN A 64 17.40 39.54 -16.62
CA ASN A 64 18.13 38.51 -15.88
C ASN A 64 18.36 38.86 -14.40
N GLU A 65 18.40 40.13 -14.02
CA GLU A 65 18.46 40.55 -12.61
C GLU A 65 17.08 40.58 -11.97
N GLU A 66 16.05 41.06 -12.68
CA GLU A 66 14.66 41.03 -12.20
C GLU A 66 14.18 39.59 -12.01
N SER A 67 14.46 38.69 -12.96
CA SER A 67 14.19 37.24 -12.83
C SER A 67 14.86 36.61 -11.61
N LYS A 68 16.13 36.96 -11.35
CA LYS A 68 16.87 36.49 -10.15
C LYS A 68 16.30 37.08 -8.87
N ASN A 69 15.93 38.36 -8.87
CA ASN A 69 15.35 39.01 -7.69
C ASN A 69 13.95 38.45 -7.38
N LEU A 70 13.13 38.19 -8.39
CA LEU A 70 11.83 37.52 -8.24
C LEU A 70 11.97 36.08 -7.73
N THR A 71 12.97 35.32 -8.19
CA THR A 71 13.23 33.97 -7.65
C THR A 71 13.80 34.01 -6.24
N ASN A 72 14.77 34.88 -5.94
CA ASN A 72 15.30 35.09 -4.59
C ASN A 72 14.19 35.52 -3.60
N GLU A 73 13.28 36.41 -4.01
CA GLU A 73 12.18 36.86 -3.15
C GLU A 73 11.06 35.80 -3.04
N ALA A 74 10.81 35.00 -4.08
CA ALA A 74 9.92 33.85 -4.01
C ALA A 74 10.47 32.75 -3.08
N GLU A 75 11.77 32.46 -3.14
CA GLU A 75 12.45 31.56 -2.18
C GLU A 75 12.37 32.13 -0.76
N ALA A 76 12.68 33.42 -0.55
CA ALA A 76 12.56 34.07 0.76
C ALA A 76 11.12 34.15 1.31
N ARG A 77 10.09 34.14 0.44
CA ARG A 77 8.68 34.07 0.85
C ARG A 77 8.19 32.63 1.07
N LEU A 78 8.82 31.63 0.44
CA LEU A 78 8.56 30.21 0.68
C LEU A 78 9.31 29.67 1.90
N ASP A 79 10.46 30.26 2.26
CA ASP A 79 11.24 29.93 3.45
C ASP A 79 10.60 30.55 4.72
N ILE A 80 9.33 30.18 4.96
CA ILE A 80 8.61 30.48 6.20
C ILE A 80 9.47 29.92 7.35
N PRO A 81 10.04 30.77 8.22
CA PRO A 81 11.06 30.34 9.16
C PRO A 81 10.45 29.32 10.12
N TYR A 82 10.92 28.07 10.03
CA TYR A 82 10.43 26.94 10.81
C TYR A 82 10.73 27.14 12.30
N ARG A 83 9.85 27.91 12.95
CA ARG A 83 9.87 28.16 14.39
C ARG A 83 9.48 26.87 15.09
N LYS A 84 10.47 26.11 15.57
CA LYS A 84 10.24 24.87 16.34
C LYS A 84 9.15 25.13 17.39
N PRO A 85 8.04 24.36 17.38
CA PRO A 85 6.83 24.69 18.13
C PRO A 85 7.12 24.83 19.63
N ARG A 86 6.60 25.90 20.23
CA ARG A 86 6.84 26.25 21.65
C ARG A 86 5.87 25.55 22.62
N TYR A 87 4.99 24.70 22.09
CA TYR A 87 4.03 23.88 22.85
C TYR A 87 4.69 22.56 23.28
N PRO A 88 4.17 21.84 24.29
CA PRO A 88 4.64 20.51 24.68
C PRO A 88 4.16 19.43 23.68
N LEU A 89 4.57 19.56 22.41
CA LEU A 89 4.17 18.67 21.32
C LEU A 89 4.58 17.21 21.58
N SER A 90 5.65 16.99 22.34
CA SER A 90 6.09 15.66 22.81
C SER A 90 5.10 14.97 23.75
N HIS A 91 4.27 15.72 24.49
CA HIS A 91 3.18 15.14 25.30
C HIS A 91 1.99 14.74 24.41
N LEU A 92 1.64 15.55 23.41
CA LEU A 92 0.60 15.19 22.43
C LEU A 92 1.01 13.96 21.61
N PHE A 93 2.23 13.94 21.07
CA PHE A 93 2.80 12.76 20.40
C PHE A 93 2.75 11.51 21.30
N SER A 94 3.29 11.60 22.52
CA SER A 94 3.28 10.48 23.47
C SER A 94 1.86 10.01 23.83
N ALA A 95 0.88 10.92 23.93
CA ALA A 95 -0.52 10.59 24.19
C ALA A 95 -1.17 9.88 22.98
N THR A 96 -0.92 10.32 21.75
CA THR A 96 -1.39 9.64 20.54
C THR A 96 -0.76 8.26 20.38
N VAL A 97 0.54 8.10 20.65
CA VAL A 97 1.21 6.79 20.63
C VAL A 97 0.65 5.87 21.73
N CYS A 98 0.45 6.37 22.95
CA CYS A 98 -0.19 5.61 24.03
C CYS A 98 -1.61 5.14 23.64
N LEU A 99 -2.40 6.01 22.99
CA LEU A 99 -3.73 5.66 22.49
C LEU A 99 -3.68 4.59 21.39
N ILE A 100 -2.70 4.65 20.48
CA ILE A 100 -2.48 3.62 19.45
C ILE A 100 -2.16 2.27 20.09
N GLU A 101 -1.21 2.21 21.04
CA GLU A 101 -0.83 0.97 21.73
C GLU A 101 -2.01 0.36 22.51
N VAL A 102 -2.73 1.18 23.29
CA VAL A 102 -3.92 0.73 24.05
C VAL A 102 -5.02 0.22 23.10
N LEU A 103 -5.28 0.92 22.00
CA LEU A 103 -6.29 0.51 21.02
C LEU A 103 -5.87 -0.77 20.27
N GLY A 104 -4.58 -0.94 19.96
CA GLY A 104 -4.03 -2.16 19.36
C GLY A 104 -4.18 -3.38 20.28
N VAL A 105 -3.94 -3.20 21.58
CA VAL A 105 -4.17 -4.26 22.59
C VAL A 105 -5.67 -4.57 22.76
N ILE A 106 -6.55 -3.57 22.76
CA ILE A 106 -8.01 -3.79 22.79
C ILE A 106 -8.47 -4.57 21.55
N LEU A 107 -8.00 -4.19 20.36
CA LEU A 107 -8.28 -4.88 19.10
C LEU A 107 -7.78 -6.34 19.13
N PHE A 108 -6.57 -6.59 19.63
CA PHE A 108 -6.04 -7.94 19.82
C PHE A 108 -6.93 -8.78 20.74
N ILE A 109 -7.32 -8.24 21.89
CA ILE A 109 -8.20 -8.93 22.85
C ILE A 109 -9.57 -9.22 22.24
N PHE A 110 -10.17 -8.27 21.51
CA PHE A 110 -11.48 -8.45 20.89
C PHE A 110 -11.43 -9.48 19.75
N LEU A 111 -10.41 -9.45 18.89
CA LEU A 111 -10.21 -10.45 17.84
C LEU A 111 -10.02 -11.85 18.44
N LEU A 112 -9.14 -11.98 19.45
CA LEU A 112 -8.87 -13.26 20.11
C LEU A 112 -10.12 -13.79 20.82
N ALA A 113 -10.88 -12.92 21.50
CA ALA A 113 -12.16 -13.30 22.12
C ALA A 113 -13.20 -13.74 21.09
N TRP A 114 -13.27 -13.09 19.92
CA TRP A 114 -14.15 -13.50 18.83
C TRP A 114 -13.81 -14.89 18.29
N LEU A 115 -12.53 -15.13 17.94
CA LEU A 115 -12.05 -16.43 17.45
C LEU A 115 -12.28 -17.57 18.47
N LEU A 116 -12.04 -17.31 19.77
CA LEU A 116 -12.26 -18.28 20.84
C LEU A 116 -13.75 -18.60 21.05
N ASN A 117 -14.63 -17.59 21.14
CA ASN A 117 -16.03 -17.79 21.53
C ASN A 117 -16.95 -18.18 20.35
N TYR A 118 -16.67 -17.71 19.14
CA TYR A 118 -17.57 -17.90 17.98
C TYR A 118 -17.06 -18.93 16.97
N HIS A 119 -15.75 -19.14 16.88
CA HIS A 119 -15.11 -20.04 15.90
C HIS A 119 -14.41 -21.25 16.51
N GLY A 120 -14.69 -21.55 17.78
CA GLY A 120 -14.27 -22.78 18.45
C GLY A 120 -12.79 -22.84 18.85
N GLY A 121 -12.10 -21.70 18.83
CA GLY A 121 -10.69 -21.59 19.23
C GLY A 121 -9.71 -22.24 18.25
N PHE A 122 -8.53 -22.58 18.76
CA PHE A 122 -7.37 -22.96 17.93
C PHE A 122 -7.10 -24.45 18.03
N GLU A 123 -7.00 -25.11 16.88
CA GLU A 123 -6.66 -26.52 16.74
C GLU A 123 -5.87 -26.71 15.44
N TRP A 124 -4.98 -27.70 15.39
CA TRP A 124 -4.07 -27.95 14.26
C TRP A 124 -4.34 -29.35 13.71
N ASP A 125 -5.49 -29.49 13.05
CA ASP A 125 -6.11 -30.73 12.60
C ASP A 125 -6.39 -30.76 11.09
N GLY A 126 -6.01 -29.71 10.34
CA GLY A 126 -6.35 -29.53 8.94
C GLY A 126 -7.81 -29.11 8.68
N ALA A 127 -8.58 -28.76 9.71
CA ALA A 127 -9.97 -28.35 9.61
C ALA A 127 -10.18 -26.83 9.76
N SER A 128 -11.43 -26.39 9.87
CA SER A 128 -11.81 -24.96 9.91
C SER A 128 -11.25 -24.17 11.09
N LYS A 129 -10.85 -24.84 12.19
CA LYS A 129 -10.18 -24.19 13.33
C LYS A 129 -8.76 -23.76 13.03
N GLU A 130 -8.07 -24.43 12.11
CA GLU A 130 -6.71 -24.07 11.73
C GLU A 130 -6.70 -22.69 11.05
N PHE A 131 -7.76 -22.32 10.34
CA PHE A 131 -7.93 -20.99 9.74
C PHE A 131 -8.06 -19.85 10.78
N ASN A 132 -8.38 -20.13 12.05
CA ASN A 132 -8.32 -19.12 13.11
C ASN A 132 -6.88 -18.61 13.31
N TYR A 133 -5.85 -19.44 13.07
CA TYR A 133 -4.45 -18.99 13.09
C TYR A 133 -4.13 -18.01 11.95
N HIS A 134 -4.73 -18.17 10.76
CA HIS A 134 -4.56 -17.20 9.67
C HIS A 134 -5.04 -15.81 10.09
N ALA A 135 -6.27 -15.71 10.62
CA ALA A 135 -6.83 -14.45 11.09
C ALA A 135 -5.99 -13.81 12.21
N LEU A 136 -5.58 -14.61 13.21
CA LEU A 136 -4.76 -14.15 14.34
C LEU A 136 -3.38 -13.66 13.89
N PHE A 137 -2.68 -14.43 13.05
CA PHE A 137 -1.32 -14.12 12.62
C PHE A 137 -1.29 -12.97 11.59
N MET A 138 -2.26 -12.85 10.69
CA MET A 138 -2.35 -11.69 9.80
C MET A 138 -2.59 -10.38 10.57
N PHE A 139 -3.44 -10.40 11.59
CA PHE A 139 -3.61 -9.26 12.49
C PHE A 139 -2.31 -8.94 13.25
N LEU A 140 -1.70 -9.93 13.90
CA LEU A 140 -0.46 -9.71 14.67
C LEU A 140 0.66 -9.16 13.78
N GLY A 141 0.86 -9.74 12.59
CA GLY A 141 1.84 -9.27 11.62
C GLY A 141 1.53 -7.86 11.13
N PHE A 142 0.50 -7.72 10.30
CA PHE A 142 0.26 -6.49 9.53
C PHE A 142 -0.46 -5.36 10.28
N VAL A 143 -1.28 -5.68 11.29
CA VAL A 143 -2.00 -4.64 12.05
C VAL A 143 -1.19 -4.20 13.26
N PHE A 144 -0.67 -5.13 14.07
CA PHE A 144 -0.03 -4.82 15.35
C PHE A 144 1.48 -4.57 15.25
N PHE A 145 2.29 -5.55 14.83
CA PHE A 145 3.74 -5.39 14.80
C PHE A 145 4.20 -4.43 13.70
N TYR A 146 3.55 -4.41 12.54
CA TYR A 146 3.90 -3.53 11.44
C TYR A 146 3.64 -2.04 11.76
N SER A 147 2.50 -1.70 12.40
CA SER A 147 2.26 -0.32 12.85
C SER A 147 3.27 0.12 13.90
N ASN A 148 3.60 -0.77 14.84
CA ASN A 148 4.50 -0.43 15.95
C ASN A 148 5.96 -0.31 15.48
N ALA A 149 6.38 -1.06 14.45
CA ALA A 149 7.64 -0.83 13.75
C ALA A 149 7.71 0.59 13.13
N ALA A 150 6.62 1.06 12.50
CA ALA A 150 6.59 2.40 11.93
C ALA A 150 6.53 3.50 13.01
N VAL A 151 5.58 3.42 13.94
CA VAL A 151 5.36 4.44 14.98
C VAL A 151 6.58 4.62 15.88
N SER A 152 7.27 3.52 16.25
CA SER A 152 8.51 3.60 17.04
C SER A 152 9.62 4.40 16.36
N SER A 153 9.69 4.38 15.01
CA SER A 153 10.65 5.15 14.21
C SER A 153 10.47 6.68 14.30
N TYR A 154 9.31 7.15 14.77
CA TYR A 154 9.03 8.58 15.01
C TYR A 154 9.29 8.99 16.47
N SER A 155 9.66 8.07 17.35
CA SER A 155 9.94 8.38 18.76
C SER A 155 11.01 9.48 18.91
N MET A 156 10.69 10.47 19.73
CA MET A 156 11.49 11.68 19.94
C MET A 156 12.61 11.50 20.99
N ASN A 157 12.64 10.36 21.71
CA ASN A 157 13.56 10.20 22.84
C ASN A 157 14.99 9.86 22.41
N GLN A 158 15.79 10.89 22.16
CA GLN A 158 17.20 10.78 21.77
C GLN A 158 18.06 9.95 22.74
N LYS A 159 17.67 9.81 24.02
CA LYS A 159 18.39 8.97 25.00
C LYS A 159 18.16 7.46 24.82
N GLN A 160 17.21 7.07 23.98
CA GLN A 160 16.78 5.68 23.78
C GLN A 160 16.94 5.19 22.34
N VAL A 161 17.67 5.92 21.47
CA VAL A 161 17.81 5.59 20.02
C VAL A 161 18.21 4.14 19.76
N THR A 162 19.14 3.60 20.55
CA THR A 162 19.57 2.20 20.46
C THR A 162 18.44 1.22 20.80
N SER A 163 17.69 1.47 21.87
CA SER A 163 16.53 0.65 22.30
C SER A 163 15.38 0.75 21.29
N ILE A 164 15.13 1.93 20.73
CA ILE A 164 14.13 2.17 19.69
C ILE A 164 14.51 1.41 18.41
N HIS A 165 15.79 1.42 18.02
CA HIS A 165 16.27 0.65 16.87
C HIS A 165 16.12 -0.86 17.07
N TYR A 166 16.49 -1.39 18.24
CA TYR A 166 16.26 -2.80 18.56
C TYR A 166 14.76 -3.16 18.54
N PHE A 167 13.90 -2.33 19.13
CA PHE A 167 12.45 -2.54 19.09
C PHE A 167 11.92 -2.57 17.66
N HIS A 168 12.29 -1.58 16.83
CA HIS A 168 11.91 -1.54 15.41
C HIS A 168 12.33 -2.81 14.66
N VAL A 169 13.60 -3.23 14.79
CA VAL A 169 14.11 -4.44 14.12
C VAL A 169 13.36 -5.69 14.60
N VAL A 170 13.10 -5.83 15.90
CA VAL A 170 12.30 -6.94 16.45
C VAL A 170 10.86 -6.91 15.93
N SER A 171 10.20 -5.75 15.87
CA SER A 171 8.85 -5.62 15.31
C SER A 171 8.79 -5.96 13.82
N VAL A 172 9.81 -5.61 13.03
CA VAL A 172 9.91 -6.01 11.61
C VAL A 172 10.10 -7.54 11.47
N LEU A 173 10.95 -8.16 12.30
CA LEU A 173 11.15 -9.61 12.31
C LEU A 173 9.89 -10.36 12.76
N LEU A 174 9.15 -9.85 13.76
CA LEU A 174 7.87 -10.41 14.19
C LEU A 174 6.79 -10.23 13.10
N THR A 175 6.78 -9.10 12.40
CA THR A 175 5.90 -8.91 11.22
C THR A 175 6.15 -9.98 10.18
N LEU A 176 7.43 -10.16 9.77
CA LEU A 176 7.83 -11.20 8.81
C LEU A 176 7.41 -12.60 9.26
N PHE A 177 7.64 -12.93 10.54
CA PHE A 177 7.27 -14.22 11.13
C PHE A 177 5.76 -14.47 11.06
N PHE A 178 4.95 -13.58 11.65
CA PHE A 178 3.50 -13.78 11.74
C PHE A 178 2.84 -13.71 10.36
N THR A 179 3.21 -12.76 9.50
CA THR A 179 2.70 -12.70 8.12
C THR A 179 3.04 -13.97 7.32
N PHE A 180 4.25 -14.53 7.47
CA PHE A 180 4.63 -15.78 6.79
C PHE A 180 3.77 -16.97 7.26
N PHE A 181 3.69 -17.22 8.57
CA PHE A 181 2.90 -18.34 9.08
C PHE A 181 1.40 -18.17 8.84
N GLY A 182 0.87 -16.95 8.97
CA GLY A 182 -0.52 -16.64 8.64
C GLY A 182 -0.84 -16.87 7.16
N PHE A 183 0.08 -16.53 6.25
CA PHE A 183 -0.10 -16.79 4.81
C PHE A 183 -0.09 -18.29 4.49
N ILE A 184 0.87 -19.04 5.03
CA ILE A 184 0.97 -20.49 4.80
C ILE A 184 -0.28 -21.23 5.29
N VAL A 185 -0.76 -20.93 6.51
CA VAL A 185 -2.03 -21.48 7.03
C VAL A 185 -3.21 -21.11 6.12
N GLY A 186 -3.28 -19.86 5.67
CA GLY A 186 -4.33 -19.40 4.75
C GLY A 186 -4.39 -20.26 3.49
N LEU A 187 -3.26 -20.47 2.82
CA LEU A 187 -3.14 -21.30 1.60
C LEU A 187 -3.46 -22.79 1.83
N GLN A 188 -3.23 -23.30 3.04
CA GLN A 188 -3.48 -24.70 3.37
C GLN A 188 -4.98 -24.97 3.52
N VAL A 189 -5.68 -24.12 4.28
CA VAL A 189 -7.08 -24.33 4.68
C VAL A 189 -8.06 -23.75 3.64
N ASP A 190 -7.79 -22.56 3.08
CA ASP A 190 -8.66 -21.95 2.06
C ASP A 190 -7.94 -21.76 0.72
N LYS A 191 -8.58 -22.24 -0.35
CA LYS A 191 -8.06 -22.23 -1.73
C LYS A 191 -8.92 -21.35 -2.66
N ARG A 192 -9.79 -20.51 -2.09
CA ARG A 192 -10.73 -19.63 -2.80
C ARG A 192 -10.09 -18.30 -3.22
N PHE A 193 -9.21 -18.37 -4.22
CA PHE A 193 -8.57 -17.20 -4.84
C PHE A 193 -9.51 -16.28 -5.65
N TYR A 194 -10.84 -16.42 -5.51
CA TYR A 194 -11.82 -15.54 -6.16
C TYR A 194 -12.31 -14.39 -5.26
N SER A 195 -12.09 -14.45 -3.94
CA SER A 195 -12.63 -13.44 -3.03
C SER A 195 -11.83 -12.14 -3.05
N PHE A 196 -12.51 -11.00 -2.87
CA PHE A 196 -11.85 -9.69 -2.88
C PHE A 196 -10.87 -9.52 -1.70
N HIS A 197 -11.14 -10.18 -0.56
CA HIS A 197 -10.18 -10.31 0.53
C HIS A 197 -8.85 -10.92 0.04
N THR A 198 -8.92 -12.07 -0.65
CA THR A 198 -7.73 -12.77 -1.13
C THR A 198 -6.94 -11.95 -2.16
N TRP A 199 -7.61 -11.22 -3.05
CA TRP A 199 -6.94 -10.34 -4.03
C TRP A 199 -6.22 -9.16 -3.35
N ILE A 200 -6.87 -8.46 -2.41
CA ILE A 200 -6.24 -7.36 -1.67
C ILE A 200 -5.13 -7.89 -0.73
N GLY A 201 -5.30 -9.07 -0.15
CA GLY A 201 -4.27 -9.75 0.66
C GLY A 201 -3.02 -10.09 -0.16
N MET A 202 -3.17 -10.63 -1.37
CA MET A 202 -2.05 -10.91 -2.28
C MET A 202 -1.33 -9.63 -2.72
N VAL A 203 -2.05 -8.55 -3.04
CA VAL A 203 -1.45 -7.25 -3.34
C VAL A 203 -0.68 -6.70 -2.13
N THR A 204 -1.25 -6.82 -0.92
CA THR A 204 -0.62 -6.42 0.34
C THR A 204 0.70 -7.16 0.57
N LEU A 205 0.72 -8.48 0.37
CA LEU A 205 1.92 -9.31 0.49
C LEU A 205 2.99 -8.91 -0.52
N VAL A 206 2.64 -8.70 -1.79
CA VAL A 206 3.60 -8.26 -2.83
C VAL A 206 4.19 -6.90 -2.49
N LEU A 207 3.37 -5.91 -2.11
CA LEU A 207 3.85 -4.59 -1.68
C LEU A 207 4.73 -4.67 -0.43
N PHE A 208 4.41 -5.56 0.51
CA PHE A 208 5.22 -5.80 1.71
C PHE A 208 6.58 -6.42 1.39
N PHE A 209 6.66 -7.39 0.47
CA PHE A 209 7.94 -7.92 0.00
C PHE A 209 8.79 -6.87 -0.72
N ILE A 210 8.16 -5.99 -1.51
CA ILE A 210 8.85 -4.85 -2.14
C ILE A 210 9.39 -3.88 -1.07
N GLN A 211 8.59 -3.54 -0.05
CA GLN A 211 9.01 -2.69 1.08
C GLN A 211 10.16 -3.32 1.89
N ALA A 212 10.09 -4.62 2.16
CA ALA A 212 11.13 -5.34 2.90
C ALA A 212 12.44 -5.41 2.12
N LEU A 213 12.39 -5.72 0.82
CA LEU A 213 13.56 -5.71 -0.06
C LEU A 213 14.12 -4.29 -0.23
N TYR A 214 13.26 -3.27 -0.35
CA TYR A 214 13.66 -1.87 -0.41
C TYR A 214 14.42 -1.46 0.86
N GLY A 215 13.86 -1.70 2.04
CA GLY A 215 14.52 -1.42 3.31
C GLY A 215 15.85 -2.15 3.49
N LEU A 216 15.94 -3.41 3.06
CA LEU A 216 17.18 -4.19 3.07
C LEU A 216 18.25 -3.58 2.14
N CYS A 217 17.86 -3.19 0.92
CA CYS A 217 18.73 -2.48 -0.01
C CYS A 217 19.19 -1.13 0.55
N CYS A 218 18.34 -0.38 1.25
CA CYS A 218 18.69 0.88 1.90
C CYS A 218 19.70 0.74 3.07
N ILE A 219 19.82 -0.46 3.65
CA ILE A 219 20.82 -0.76 4.70
C ILE A 219 22.19 -1.09 4.07
N PHE A 220 22.21 -1.87 2.99
CA PHE A 220 23.47 -2.26 2.33
C PHE A 220 24.03 -1.18 1.38
N ILE A 221 23.17 -0.43 0.69
CA ILE A 221 23.55 0.60 -0.27
C ILE A 221 23.53 1.96 0.44
N LYS A 222 24.70 2.59 0.58
CA LYS A 222 24.82 3.96 1.12
C LYS A 222 24.13 4.97 0.19
N ILE A 223 22.89 5.33 0.53
CA ILE A 223 22.09 6.31 -0.22
C ILE A 223 22.80 7.68 -0.17
N PRO A 224 23.06 8.36 -1.30
CA PRO A 224 23.60 9.72 -1.30
C PRO A 224 22.65 10.70 -0.60
N GLU A 225 23.19 11.70 0.12
CA GLU A 225 22.36 12.62 0.92
C GLU A 225 21.24 13.30 0.12
N ARG A 226 21.52 13.66 -1.14
CA ARG A 226 20.54 14.21 -2.09
C ARG A 226 19.31 13.32 -2.31
N LEU A 227 19.44 12.00 -2.17
CA LEU A 227 18.36 11.03 -2.31
C LEU A 227 17.78 10.58 -0.95
N ARG A 228 18.48 10.80 0.18
CA ARG A 228 18.04 10.34 1.52
C ARG A 228 16.70 10.92 1.96
N GLN A 229 16.33 12.11 1.46
CA GLN A 229 14.99 12.68 1.69
C GLN A 229 13.90 12.03 0.82
N PHE A 230 14.18 11.78 -0.46
CA PHE A 230 13.25 11.10 -1.37
C PHE A 230 13.00 9.65 -0.92
N ALA A 231 14.06 8.93 -0.57
CA ALA A 231 13.99 7.56 -0.08
C ALA A 231 13.08 7.43 1.15
N ARG A 232 13.25 8.30 2.16
CA ARG A 232 12.40 8.30 3.37
C ARG A 232 10.94 8.67 3.07
N LYS A 233 10.67 9.55 2.09
CA LYS A 233 9.29 9.83 1.64
C LYS A 233 8.64 8.63 0.94
N PHE A 234 9.39 7.95 0.07
CA PHE A 234 8.94 6.74 -0.62
C PHE A 234 8.67 5.58 0.35
N GLU A 235 9.57 5.36 1.32
CA GLU A 235 9.43 4.39 2.41
C GLU A 235 8.12 4.58 3.21
N ILE A 236 7.78 5.83 3.56
CA ILE A 236 6.53 6.18 4.26
C ILE A 236 5.31 5.95 3.37
N TRP A 237 5.37 6.35 2.10
CA TRP A 237 4.28 6.15 1.15
C TRP A 237 3.98 4.65 0.93
N LEU A 238 5.02 3.84 0.68
CA LEU A 238 4.88 2.40 0.45
C LEU A 238 4.45 1.67 1.74
N PHE A 239 4.91 2.10 2.92
CA PHE A 239 4.37 1.62 4.20
C PHE A 239 2.86 1.86 4.29
N LEU A 240 2.39 3.08 3.98
CA LEU A 240 0.97 3.41 4.08
C LEU A 240 0.12 2.63 3.06
N CYS A 241 0.64 2.38 1.85
CA CYS A 241 -0.02 1.48 0.90
C CYS A 241 -0.18 0.06 1.48
N VAL A 242 0.88 -0.55 2.02
CA VAL A 242 0.81 -1.88 2.65
C VAL A 242 -0.16 -1.88 3.84
N PHE A 243 -0.03 -0.91 4.74
CA PHE A 243 -0.82 -0.85 5.97
C PHE A 243 -2.32 -0.64 5.70
N LEU A 244 -2.69 0.28 4.80
CA LEU A 244 -4.10 0.53 4.47
C LEU A 244 -4.71 -0.63 3.68
N CYS A 245 -3.96 -1.27 2.77
CA CYS A 245 -4.41 -2.49 2.12
C CYS A 245 -4.56 -3.67 3.10
N ALA A 246 -3.68 -3.78 4.11
CA ALA A 246 -3.81 -4.80 5.16
C ALA A 246 -5.03 -4.58 6.08
N ILE A 247 -5.33 -3.34 6.45
CA ILE A 247 -6.53 -2.99 7.22
C ILE A 247 -7.79 -3.32 6.40
N LEU A 248 -7.81 -2.95 5.11
CA LEU A 248 -8.89 -3.32 4.19
C LEU A 248 -9.04 -4.84 4.05
N ALA A 249 -7.95 -5.57 3.84
CA ALA A 249 -7.95 -7.04 3.78
C ALA A 249 -8.50 -7.65 5.08
N THR A 250 -8.12 -7.12 6.24
CA THR A 250 -8.58 -7.59 7.55
C THR A 250 -10.09 -7.42 7.71
N ILE A 251 -10.63 -6.24 7.36
CA ILE A 251 -12.08 -5.97 7.43
C ILE A 251 -12.85 -6.85 6.44
N LEU A 252 -12.36 -6.99 5.20
CA LEU A 252 -12.95 -7.89 4.20
C LEU A 252 -12.92 -9.36 4.65
N GLY A 253 -11.82 -9.80 5.28
CA GLY A 253 -11.65 -11.17 5.78
C GLY A 253 -12.57 -11.48 6.95
N ILE A 254 -12.73 -10.54 7.89
CA ILE A 254 -13.73 -10.63 8.98
C ILE A 254 -15.14 -10.78 8.38
N SER A 255 -15.48 -9.96 7.38
CA SER A 255 -16.78 -10.00 6.70
C SER A 255 -17.01 -11.34 5.98
N GLU A 256 -16.00 -11.85 5.28
CA GLU A 256 -16.05 -13.15 4.60
C GLU A 256 -16.14 -14.33 5.58
N TYR A 257 -15.50 -14.25 6.76
CA TYR A 257 -15.60 -15.27 7.81
C TYR A 257 -17.04 -15.45 8.31
N ILE A 258 -17.75 -14.34 8.52
CA ILE A 258 -19.14 -14.33 9.00
C ILE A 258 -20.08 -14.80 7.89
N ASN A 259 -19.91 -14.30 6.67
CA ASN A 259 -20.78 -14.62 5.53
C ASN A 259 -20.67 -16.09 5.09
N ASN A 260 -19.50 -16.73 5.31
CA ASN A 260 -19.31 -18.16 5.06
C ASN A 260 -19.76 -19.07 6.24
N ARG A 261 -20.28 -18.51 7.35
CA ARG A 261 -20.70 -19.29 8.52
C ARG A 261 -21.98 -20.10 8.23
N PRO A 262 -21.99 -21.42 8.45
CA PRO A 262 -23.20 -22.23 8.29
C PRO A 262 -24.37 -21.71 9.13
N GLY A 263 -25.52 -21.45 8.48
CA GLY A 263 -26.73 -20.94 9.14
C GLY A 263 -26.76 -19.42 9.38
N HIS A 264 -25.80 -18.64 8.86
CA HIS A 264 -25.95 -17.18 8.87
C HIS A 264 -26.91 -16.72 7.76
N ASP A 265 -28.08 -16.20 8.15
CA ASP A 265 -29.13 -15.76 7.20
C ASP A 265 -28.91 -14.34 6.63
N GLY A 266 -27.93 -13.59 7.14
CA GLY A 266 -27.63 -12.20 6.73
C GLY A 266 -28.72 -11.16 7.03
N SER A 267 -29.87 -11.58 7.58
CA SER A 267 -31.05 -10.76 7.84
C SER A 267 -31.23 -10.43 9.32
N THR A 268 -30.66 -11.25 10.21
CA THR A 268 -30.70 -11.07 11.67
C THR A 268 -29.39 -10.49 12.20
N PHE A 269 -29.48 -9.44 13.02
CA PHE A 269 -28.34 -8.88 13.74
C PHE A 269 -27.90 -9.83 14.86
N SER A 270 -27.05 -10.79 14.53
CA SER A 270 -26.40 -11.63 15.54
C SER A 270 -25.44 -10.81 16.40
N PHE A 271 -25.26 -11.21 17.67
CA PHE A 271 -24.28 -10.55 18.55
C PHE A 271 -22.85 -10.67 18.00
N GLU A 272 -22.53 -11.79 17.33
CA GLU A 272 -21.27 -11.99 16.60
C GLU A 272 -21.06 -10.90 15.54
N SER A 273 -22.08 -10.61 14.73
CA SER A 273 -22.09 -9.53 13.73
C SER A 273 -21.92 -8.14 14.36
N ILE A 274 -22.39 -7.92 15.59
CA ILE A 274 -22.18 -6.66 16.31
C ILE A 274 -20.71 -6.55 16.76
N VAL A 275 -20.14 -7.59 17.36
CA VAL A 275 -18.75 -7.62 17.82
C VAL A 275 -17.77 -7.39 16.67
N THR A 276 -17.97 -8.06 15.53
CA THR A 276 -17.09 -7.94 14.36
C THR A 276 -17.21 -6.59 13.64
N ASN A 277 -18.41 -6.00 13.60
CA ASN A 277 -18.57 -4.60 13.16
C ASN A 277 -17.85 -3.62 14.10
N VAL A 278 -17.90 -3.84 15.43
CA VAL A 278 -17.14 -3.03 16.39
C VAL A 278 -15.63 -3.18 16.19
N ILE A 279 -15.11 -4.40 16.01
CA ILE A 279 -13.70 -4.64 15.67
C ILE A 279 -13.32 -3.89 14.38
N SER A 280 -14.17 -3.95 13.35
CA SER A 280 -13.92 -3.30 12.05
C SER A 280 -13.91 -1.77 12.16
N LEU A 281 -14.80 -1.17 12.95
CA LEU A 281 -14.81 0.27 13.23
C LEU A 281 -13.58 0.69 14.05
N LEU A 282 -13.16 -0.12 15.03
CA LEU A 282 -11.95 0.13 15.81
C LEU A 282 -10.68 0.01 14.94
N LEU A 283 -10.63 -0.90 13.95
CA LEU A 283 -9.57 -0.98 12.94
C LEU A 283 -9.49 0.30 12.08
N VAL A 284 -10.63 0.88 11.69
CA VAL A 284 -10.67 2.16 10.98
C VAL A 284 -10.12 3.28 11.86
N VAL A 285 -10.57 3.42 13.11
CA VAL A 285 -10.06 4.43 14.05
C VAL A 285 -8.55 4.26 14.30
N PHE A 286 -8.09 3.03 14.49
CA PHE A 286 -6.66 2.70 14.67
C PHE A 286 -5.83 3.09 13.45
N SER A 287 -6.27 2.75 12.24
CA SER A 287 -5.55 3.08 11.01
C SER A 287 -5.49 4.58 10.74
N LEU A 288 -6.55 5.33 11.08
CA LEU A 288 -6.55 6.80 11.04
C LEU A 288 -5.57 7.41 12.04
N LEU A 289 -5.53 6.90 13.28
CA LEU A 289 -4.57 7.36 14.30
C LEU A 289 -3.11 7.12 13.87
N VAL A 290 -2.78 5.90 13.43
CA VAL A 290 -1.44 5.56 12.92
C VAL A 290 -1.07 6.44 11.73
N THR A 291 -1.96 6.57 10.74
CA THR A 291 -1.72 7.42 9.56
C THR A 291 -1.52 8.89 9.94
N SER A 292 -2.27 9.40 10.92
CA SER A 292 -2.13 10.79 11.38
C SER A 292 -0.74 11.07 11.98
N VAL A 293 -0.15 10.12 12.72
CA VAL A 293 1.21 10.24 13.25
C VAL A 293 2.24 10.22 12.12
N LEU A 294 2.12 9.30 11.16
CA LEU A 294 3.06 9.17 10.04
C LEU A 294 3.03 10.38 9.09
N MET A 295 1.86 11.00 8.89
CA MET A 295 1.65 12.12 7.98
C MET A 295 1.84 13.50 8.63
N HIS A 296 1.95 13.60 9.96
CA HIS A 296 2.08 14.89 10.63
C HIS A 296 3.43 15.57 10.28
N PRO A 297 3.44 16.76 9.65
CA PRO A 297 4.64 17.31 9.01
C PRO A 297 5.76 17.62 10.01
N ILE A 298 5.42 17.93 11.26
CA ILE A 298 6.41 18.20 12.32
C ILE A 298 7.13 16.91 12.73
N TYR A 299 6.42 15.78 12.81
CA TYR A 299 7.01 14.49 13.14
C TYR A 299 7.84 13.94 11.97
N GLN A 300 7.39 14.17 10.73
CA GLN A 300 8.20 13.90 9.54
C GLN A 300 9.49 14.72 9.55
N LYS A 301 9.44 16.03 9.81
CA LYS A 301 10.65 16.87 9.87
C LYS A 301 11.62 16.41 10.98
N GLU A 302 11.14 16.15 12.20
CA GLU A 302 12.01 15.65 13.29
C GLU A 302 12.54 14.22 13.05
N ARG A 303 11.95 13.45 12.11
CA ARG A 303 12.53 12.21 11.55
C ARG A 303 13.55 12.47 10.43
N LEU A 304 13.38 13.54 9.64
CA LEU A 304 14.28 13.92 8.53
C LEU A 304 15.56 14.63 9.00
N ASP A 305 15.47 15.42 10.07
CA ASP A 305 16.58 16.15 10.72
C ASP A 305 17.53 15.21 11.52
N ARG A 306 17.33 13.88 11.40
CA ARG A 306 18.18 12.79 11.90
C ARG A 306 18.79 12.00 10.74
#